data_AF-A0A7Y1TYV1-F1
#
_entry.id   AF-A0A7Y1TYV1-F1
#
_cell.length_a   1.000
_cell.length_b   1.000
_cell.length_c   1.000
_cell.angle_alpha   90.00
_cell.angle_beta   90.00
_cell.angle_gamma   90.00
#
_symmetry.space_group_name_H-M   'P 1'
#
loop_
_entity.id
_entity.type
_entity.pdbx_description
1 polymer ?
#
loop_
_entity_poly.entity_id
_entity_poly.type
_entity_poly.pdbx_seq_one_letter_code
_entity_poly.pdbx_strand_id
1 'polypeptide(L)'
;MIGALSRLLALPLLLLVQVYRIAISPFLGANCRFQPTCSEYAVEALKTHGAFRGSKLAVTRIVRCHPWGSSGYDPVPGASDGQVEADPELLAKQRTKVLNHAYGFVSRGNRAGGLEHIYGWLHEDPDPGAAWSWFFEQMMRWENHDAALVYAQRYLGELLLAGREMQAVKLLLRMRLVNESFRPLPEDLELSIAAARKTGNDALGDALRRS
;
A
#
# COMPACT_ATOMS: atom_id res chain seq x y z
N MET A 1 -13.06 -35.93 0.52
CA MET A 1 -14.24 -35.74 -0.35
C MET A 1 -15.18 -34.61 0.11
N ILE A 2 -15.49 -34.48 1.41
CA ILE A 2 -16.44 -33.46 1.93
C ILE A 2 -15.98 -32.00 1.68
N GLY A 3 -14.68 -31.71 1.77
CA GLY A 3 -14.15 -30.36 1.58
C GLY A 3 -14.12 -29.84 0.14
N ALA A 4 -14.07 -30.72 -0.87
CA ALA A 4 -14.12 -30.31 -2.28
C ALA A 4 -15.55 -30.01 -2.72
N LEU A 5 -16.50 -30.83 -2.26
CA LEU A 5 -17.92 -30.65 -2.52
C LEU A 5 -18.46 -29.37 -1.88
N SER A 6 -18.05 -29.06 -0.65
CA SER A 6 -18.47 -27.82 0.04
C SER A 6 -17.93 -26.55 -0.64
N ARG A 7 -16.78 -26.61 -1.30
CA ARG A 7 -16.22 -25.49 -2.09
C ARG A 7 -16.97 -25.29 -3.41
N LEU A 8 -17.33 -26.38 -4.09
CA LEU A 8 -18.17 -26.31 -5.29
C LEU A 8 -19.55 -25.73 -4.98
N LEU A 9 -20.16 -26.13 -3.86
CA LEU A 9 -21.43 -25.59 -3.40
C LEU A 9 -21.35 -24.12 -2.97
N ALA A 10 -20.16 -23.58 -2.72
CA ALA A 10 -19.97 -22.18 -2.37
C ALA A 10 -20.05 -21.25 -3.59
N LEU A 11 -19.79 -21.77 -4.80
CA LEU A 11 -19.81 -20.99 -6.04
C LEU A 11 -21.16 -20.31 -6.34
N PRO A 12 -22.32 -20.99 -6.30
CA PRO A 12 -23.60 -20.33 -6.51
C PRO A 12 -23.90 -19.28 -5.42
N LEU A 13 -23.51 -19.54 -4.17
CA LEU A 13 -23.67 -18.60 -3.06
C LEU A 13 -22.80 -17.35 -3.25
N LEU A 14 -21.55 -17.52 -3.70
CA LEU A 14 -20.66 -16.42 -4.03
C LEU A 14 -21.24 -15.57 -5.17
N LEU A 15 -21.79 -16.21 -6.20
CA LEU A 15 -22.45 -15.51 -7.31
C LEU A 15 -23.63 -14.67 -6.80
N LEU A 16 -24.49 -15.23 -5.95
CA LEU A 16 -25.62 -14.50 -5.35
C LEU A 16 -25.17 -13.28 -4.56
N VAL A 17 -24.13 -13.41 -3.73
CA VAL A 17 -23.60 -12.28 -2.95
C VAL A 17 -22.99 -11.22 -3.86
N GLN A 18 -22.31 -11.61 -4.95
CA GLN A 18 -21.78 -10.65 -5.92
C GLN A 18 -22.86 -9.92 -6.71
N VAL A 19 -23.90 -10.63 -7.14
CA VAL A 19 -25.07 -10.01 -7.79
C VAL A 19 -25.72 -9.00 -6.85
N TYR A 20 -25.87 -9.34 -5.56
CA TYR A 20 -26.34 -8.39 -4.55
C TYR A 20 -25.42 -7.15 -4.43
N ARG A 21 -24.10 -7.33 -4.38
CA ARG A 21 -23.14 -6.21 -4.27
C ARG A 21 -23.20 -5.27 -5.46
N ILE A 22 -23.42 -5.78 -6.68
CA ILE A 22 -23.41 -4.98 -7.90
C ILE A 22 -24.78 -4.35 -8.17
N ALA A 23 -25.87 -5.11 -8.02
CA ALA A 23 -27.20 -4.68 -8.44
C ALA A 23 -28.00 -4.00 -7.32
N ILE A 24 -27.77 -4.37 -6.06
CA ILE A 24 -28.64 -3.96 -4.94
C ILE A 24 -27.89 -3.02 -3.99
N SER A 25 -26.66 -3.36 -3.59
CA SER A 25 -25.88 -2.57 -2.63
C SER A 25 -25.70 -1.08 -2.96
N PRO A 26 -25.54 -0.63 -4.22
CA PRO A 26 -25.40 0.79 -4.54
C PRO A 26 -26.62 1.61 -4.14
N PHE A 27 -27.81 1.00 -4.11
CA PHE A 27 -29.07 1.65 -3.77
C PHE A 27 -29.36 1.66 -2.27
N LEU A 28 -28.69 0.82 -1.47
CA LEU A 28 -28.94 0.71 -0.03
C LEU A 28 -27.96 1.52 0.82
N GLY A 29 -26.88 2.08 0.27
CA GLY A 29 -25.89 2.86 1.02
C GLY A 29 -25.06 2.04 2.04
N ALA A 30 -24.16 2.72 2.76
CA ALA A 30 -23.25 2.09 3.73
C ALA A 30 -23.89 1.89 5.12
N ASN A 31 -24.82 0.93 5.23
CA ASN A 31 -25.53 0.64 6.49
C ASN A 31 -24.87 -0.43 7.37
N CYS A 32 -23.74 -1.01 6.95
CA CYS A 32 -23.04 -2.01 7.74
C CYS A 32 -22.33 -1.36 8.94
N ARG A 33 -22.53 -1.94 10.13
CA ARG A 33 -21.88 -1.50 11.38
C ARG A 33 -20.53 -2.17 11.65
N PHE A 34 -20.15 -3.14 10.82
CA PHE A 34 -18.89 -3.86 10.93
C PHE A 34 -17.97 -3.59 9.74
N GLN A 35 -16.67 -3.68 9.99
CA GLN A 35 -15.61 -3.65 8.98
C GLN A 35 -14.85 -4.99 8.99
N PRO A 36 -14.63 -5.67 7.85
CA PRO A 36 -15.24 -5.41 6.54
C PRO A 36 -16.77 -5.54 6.58
N THR A 37 -17.43 -5.04 5.52
CA THR A 37 -18.90 -5.03 5.41
C THR A 37 -19.48 -6.45 5.43
N CYS A 38 -20.77 -6.61 5.76
CA CYS A 38 -21.38 -7.95 5.86
C CYS A 38 -21.31 -8.75 4.54
N SER A 39 -21.41 -8.09 3.40
CA SER A 39 -21.31 -8.73 2.09
C SER A 39 -19.87 -9.12 1.74
N GLU A 40 -18.88 -8.30 2.11
CA GLU A 40 -17.45 -8.65 1.98
C GLU A 40 -17.07 -9.81 2.89
N TYR A 41 -17.49 -9.76 4.16
CA TYR A 41 -17.30 -10.84 5.11
C TYR A 41 -17.93 -12.15 4.61
N ALA A 42 -19.13 -12.08 4.01
CA ALA A 42 -19.79 -13.25 3.45
C ALA A 42 -19.01 -13.88 2.29
N VAL A 43 -18.46 -13.05 1.39
CA VAL A 43 -17.61 -13.53 0.29
C VAL A 43 -16.35 -14.21 0.84
N GLU A 44 -15.69 -13.58 1.78
CA GLU A 44 -14.46 -14.11 2.39
C GLU A 44 -14.73 -15.39 3.18
N ALA A 45 -15.81 -15.44 3.97
CA ALA A 45 -16.20 -16.62 4.74
C ALA A 45 -16.51 -17.83 3.84
N LEU A 46 -17.21 -17.61 2.73
CA LEU A 46 -17.51 -18.66 1.74
C LEU A 46 -16.26 -19.17 1.03
N LYS A 47 -15.31 -18.28 0.69
CA LYS A 47 -14.02 -18.65 0.07
C LYS A 47 -13.15 -19.46 1.04
N THR A 48 -13.03 -19.01 2.28
CA THR A 48 -12.15 -19.60 3.29
C THR A 48 -12.70 -20.92 3.84
N HIS A 49 -14.00 -20.97 4.16
CA HIS A 49 -14.60 -22.09 4.90
C HIS A 49 -15.56 -22.96 4.08
N GLY A 50 -15.80 -22.63 2.80
CA GLY A 50 -16.76 -23.31 1.93
C GLY A 50 -18.22 -23.00 2.30
N ALA A 51 -19.17 -23.63 1.60
CA ALA A 51 -20.59 -23.27 1.63
C ALA A 51 -21.19 -23.30 3.04
N PHE A 52 -21.03 -24.42 3.76
CA PHE A 52 -21.73 -24.63 5.04
C PHE A 52 -21.18 -23.75 6.16
N ARG A 53 -19.86 -23.84 6.42
CA ARG A 53 -19.22 -23.10 7.51
C ARG A 53 -19.11 -21.60 7.17
N GLY A 54 -18.85 -21.25 5.90
CA GLY A 54 -18.85 -19.87 5.43
C GLY A 54 -20.23 -19.22 5.55
N SER A 55 -21.31 -19.89 5.12
CA SER A 55 -22.67 -19.36 5.26
C SER A 55 -23.07 -19.19 6.73
N LYS A 56 -22.72 -20.14 7.61
CA LYS A 56 -23.00 -20.01 9.04
C LYS A 56 -22.37 -18.74 9.63
N LEU A 57 -21.08 -18.51 9.34
CA LEU A 57 -20.37 -17.31 9.79
C LEU A 57 -21.00 -16.02 9.24
N ALA A 58 -21.31 -16.00 7.93
CA ALA A 58 -21.94 -14.86 7.27
C ALA A 58 -23.30 -14.51 7.88
N VAL A 59 -24.17 -15.50 8.05
CA VAL A 59 -25.53 -15.31 8.62
C VAL A 59 -25.45 -14.83 10.06
N THR A 60 -24.60 -15.45 10.90
CA THR A 60 -24.41 -15.00 12.28
C THR A 60 -23.98 -13.53 12.36
N ARG A 61 -23.11 -13.08 11.44
CA ARG A 61 -22.70 -11.68 11.40
C ARG A 61 -23.81 -10.74 10.94
N ILE A 62 -24.56 -11.11 9.91
CA ILE A 62 -25.70 -10.31 9.42
C ILE A 62 -26.72 -10.10 10.54
N VAL A 63 -27.05 -11.15 11.30
CA VAL A 63 -27.97 -11.07 12.43
C VAL A 63 -27.45 -10.13 13.51
N ARG A 64 -26.12 -10.02 13.71
CA ARG A 64 -25.53 -9.07 14.67
C ARG A 64 -25.43 -7.64 14.12
N CYS A 65 -25.60 -7.45 12.81
CA CYS A 65 -25.42 -6.16 12.14
C CYS A 65 -26.73 -5.35 12.10
N HIS A 66 -27.23 -4.98 13.28
CA HIS A 66 -28.37 -4.07 13.44
C HIS A 66 -28.06 -3.00 14.50
N PRO A 67 -28.85 -1.92 14.63
CA PRO A 67 -28.56 -0.80 15.53
C PRO A 67 -28.35 -1.19 17.00
N TRP A 68 -29.12 -2.16 17.51
CA TRP A 68 -28.96 -2.73 18.86
C TRP A 68 -27.94 -3.87 18.97
N GLY A 69 -27.16 -4.09 17.92
CA GLY A 69 -26.18 -5.17 17.83
C GLY A 69 -24.76 -4.65 18.01
N SER A 70 -23.78 -5.55 17.90
CA SER A 70 -22.37 -5.18 17.96
C SER A 70 -21.89 -4.46 16.69
N SER A 71 -20.77 -3.76 16.79
CA SER A 71 -20.13 -3.01 15.69
C SER A 71 -18.61 -3.07 15.83
N GLY A 72 -17.87 -2.72 14.77
CA GLY A 72 -16.41 -2.63 14.79
C GLY A 72 -15.71 -3.58 13.81
N TYR A 73 -14.41 -3.79 14.02
CA TYR A 73 -13.60 -4.67 13.16
C TYR A 73 -13.74 -6.13 13.58
N ASP A 74 -14.09 -7.01 12.64
CA ASP A 74 -14.30 -8.44 12.90
C ASP A 74 -13.92 -9.22 11.61
N PRO A 75 -12.68 -9.70 11.45
CA PRO A 75 -12.26 -10.42 10.25
C PRO A 75 -12.76 -11.88 10.26
N VAL A 76 -12.79 -12.55 9.11
CA VAL A 76 -13.18 -13.96 9.04
C VAL A 76 -12.11 -14.82 9.75
N PRO A 77 -12.45 -15.63 10.76
CA PRO A 77 -11.47 -16.43 11.48
C PRO A 77 -10.76 -17.43 10.55
N GLY A 78 -9.43 -17.42 10.50
CA GLY A 78 -8.67 -18.33 9.65
C GLY A 78 -8.70 -17.98 8.15
N ALA A 79 -9.25 -16.81 7.79
CA ALA A 79 -8.76 -16.15 6.59
C ALA A 79 -7.28 -15.85 6.85
N SER A 80 -6.39 -16.35 5.99
CA SER A 80 -5.04 -15.84 5.94
C SER A 80 -5.17 -14.34 5.72
N ASP A 81 -4.73 -13.52 6.68
CA ASP A 81 -4.68 -12.07 6.56
C ASP A 81 -4.31 -11.71 5.13
N GLY A 82 -5.22 -11.05 4.44
CA GLY A 82 -5.30 -11.03 2.98
C GLY A 82 -3.98 -10.66 2.30
N GLN A 83 -3.23 -11.66 1.88
CA GLN A 83 -2.47 -11.58 0.64
C GLN A 83 -3.44 -11.86 -0.51
N VAL A 84 -4.36 -10.92 -0.74
CA VAL A 84 -4.86 -10.72 -2.09
C VAL A 84 -3.61 -10.32 -2.86
N GLU A 85 -3.13 -11.15 -3.80
CA GLU A 85 -2.21 -10.67 -4.82
C GLU A 85 -2.86 -9.43 -5.42
N ALA A 86 -2.38 -8.27 -5.00
CA ALA A 86 -3.04 -7.02 -5.29
C ALA A 86 -2.94 -6.82 -6.80
N ASP A 87 -4.10 -6.75 -7.47
CA ASP A 87 -4.18 -6.52 -8.91
C ASP A 87 -3.25 -5.35 -9.26
N PRO A 88 -2.15 -5.59 -10.01
CA PRO A 88 -1.15 -4.57 -10.29
C PRO A 88 -1.75 -3.33 -10.96
N GLU A 89 -2.82 -3.50 -11.75
CA GLU A 89 -3.50 -2.38 -12.40
C GLU A 89 -4.28 -1.54 -11.38
N LEU A 90 -5.00 -2.17 -10.46
CA LEU A 90 -5.73 -1.49 -9.40
C LEU A 90 -4.77 -0.73 -8.46
N LEU A 91 -3.66 -1.34 -8.07
CA LEU A 91 -2.62 -0.67 -7.27
C LEU A 91 -2.06 0.55 -7.99
N ALA A 92 -1.73 0.42 -9.27
CA ALA A 92 -1.25 1.54 -10.07
C ALA A 92 -2.28 2.68 -10.13
N LYS A 93 -3.57 2.37 -10.26
CA LYS A 93 -4.66 3.37 -10.23
C LYS A 93 -4.74 4.08 -8.86
N GLN A 94 -4.64 3.33 -7.77
CA GLN A 94 -4.65 3.90 -6.41
C GLN A 94 -3.47 4.83 -6.19
N ARG A 95 -2.24 4.38 -6.48
CA ARG A 95 -1.02 5.19 -6.38
C ARG A 95 -1.10 6.45 -7.26
N THR A 96 -1.64 6.33 -8.47
CA THR A 96 -1.84 7.48 -9.39
C THR A 96 -2.80 8.51 -8.81
N LYS A 97 -3.90 8.07 -8.18
CA LYS A 97 -4.84 8.99 -7.53
C LYS A 97 -4.16 9.79 -6.42
N VAL A 98 -3.36 9.13 -5.59
CA VAL A 98 -2.60 9.76 -4.50
C VAL A 98 -1.57 10.74 -5.06
N LEU A 99 -0.82 10.32 -6.08
CA LEU A 99 0.17 11.16 -6.75
C LEU A 99 -0.45 12.42 -7.36
N ASN A 100 -1.59 12.31 -8.02
CA ASN A 100 -2.28 13.45 -8.63
C ASN A 100 -2.75 14.46 -7.57
N HIS A 101 -3.23 13.98 -6.42
CA HIS A 101 -3.58 14.85 -5.31
C HIS A 101 -2.34 15.54 -4.74
N ALA A 102 -1.25 14.81 -4.52
CA ALA A 102 0.04 15.35 -4.09
C ALA A 102 0.58 16.42 -5.05
N TYR A 103 0.55 16.14 -6.36
CA TYR A 103 0.94 17.09 -7.41
C TYR A 103 0.16 18.39 -7.34
N GLY A 104 -1.15 18.31 -7.04
CA GLY A 104 -1.99 19.47 -6.82
C GLY A 104 -1.51 20.38 -5.67
N PHE A 105 -0.88 19.86 -4.62
CA PHE A 105 -0.25 20.70 -3.58
C PHE A 105 1.10 21.25 -4.03
N VAL A 106 1.95 20.38 -4.61
CA VAL A 106 3.30 20.72 -5.05
C VAL A 106 3.28 21.84 -6.09
N SER A 107 2.42 21.72 -7.11
CA SER A 107 2.24 22.73 -8.17
C SER A 107 1.76 24.10 -7.67
N ARG A 108 1.13 24.16 -6.48
CA ARG A 108 0.72 25.40 -5.82
C ARG A 108 1.75 25.90 -4.80
N GLY A 109 2.98 25.36 -4.83
CA GLY A 109 4.07 25.74 -3.93
C GLY A 109 4.03 25.06 -2.55
N ASN A 110 3.01 24.25 -2.25
CA ASN A 110 2.95 23.50 -0.99
C ASN A 110 3.57 22.10 -1.15
N ARG A 111 4.89 22.06 -1.35
CA ARG A 111 5.65 20.81 -1.50
C ARG A 111 5.52 19.92 -0.26
N ALA A 112 5.63 20.49 0.94
CA ALA A 112 5.56 19.74 2.19
C ALA A 112 4.22 19.02 2.35
N GLY A 113 3.09 19.72 2.15
CA GLY A 113 1.76 19.11 2.22
C GLY A 113 1.53 18.04 1.16
N GLY A 114 2.08 18.22 -0.04
CA GLY A 114 2.04 17.19 -1.09
C GLY A 114 2.78 15.92 -0.71
N LEU A 115 3.97 16.03 -0.12
CA LEU A 115 4.75 14.88 0.33
C LEU A 115 4.14 14.20 1.56
N GLU A 116 3.66 14.97 2.54
CA GLU A 116 2.95 14.42 3.71
C GLU A 116 1.70 13.64 3.29
N HIS A 117 0.99 14.07 2.24
CA HIS A 117 -0.12 13.29 1.69
C HIS A 117 0.34 11.92 1.17
N ILE A 118 1.50 11.82 0.50
CA ILE A 118 2.06 10.54 0.04
C ILE A 118 2.50 9.70 1.25
N TYR A 119 3.23 10.28 2.21
CA TYR A 119 3.72 9.56 3.39
C TYR A 119 2.60 8.99 4.26
N GLY A 120 1.52 9.76 4.44
CA GLY A 120 0.34 9.31 5.18
C GLY A 120 -0.33 8.10 4.52
N TRP A 121 -0.25 7.99 3.19
CA TRP A 121 -0.88 6.91 2.44
C TRP A 121 0.01 5.67 2.25
N LEU A 122 1.35 5.81 2.29
CA LEU A 122 2.28 4.72 1.99
C LEU A 122 2.06 3.43 2.82
N HIS A 123 1.57 3.56 4.05
CA HIS A 123 1.29 2.44 4.94
C HIS A 123 0.00 1.69 4.60
N GLU A 124 -0.86 2.28 3.75
CA GLU A 124 -2.07 1.65 3.22
C GLU A 124 -1.78 0.79 1.98
N ASP A 125 -0.60 0.96 1.35
CA ASP A 125 -0.21 0.17 0.18
C ASP A 125 0.12 -1.28 0.60
N PRO A 126 -0.42 -2.32 -0.06
CA PRO A 126 -0.09 -3.71 0.22
C PRO A 126 1.39 -4.06 -0.01
N ASP A 127 2.10 -3.29 -0.84
CA ASP A 127 3.55 -3.38 -1.04
C ASP A 127 4.21 -2.00 -0.91
N PRO A 128 4.46 -1.54 0.34
CA PRO A 128 5.06 -0.23 0.60
C PRO A 128 6.44 -0.07 -0.07
N GLY A 129 7.24 -1.15 -0.12
CA GLY A 129 8.57 -1.13 -0.72
C GLY A 129 8.53 -0.80 -2.21
N ALA A 130 7.62 -1.43 -2.96
CA ALA A 130 7.41 -1.10 -4.36
C ALA A 130 6.74 0.28 -4.55
N ALA A 131 5.86 0.69 -3.62
CA ALA A 131 5.20 1.99 -3.67
C ALA A 131 6.21 3.13 -3.61
N TRP A 132 7.19 3.06 -2.71
CA TRP A 132 8.27 4.05 -2.62
C TRP A 132 8.99 4.27 -3.95
N SER A 133 9.46 3.18 -4.57
CA SER A 133 10.11 3.26 -5.88
C SER A 133 9.16 3.83 -6.93
N TRP A 134 7.89 3.40 -6.94
CA TRP A 134 6.91 3.83 -7.94
C TRP A 134 6.66 5.34 -7.89
N PHE A 135 6.41 5.89 -6.70
CA PHE A 135 6.16 7.33 -6.54
C PHE A 135 7.38 8.14 -6.94
N PHE A 136 8.57 7.71 -6.51
CA PHE A 136 9.82 8.34 -6.90
C PHE A 136 9.99 8.39 -8.42
N GLU A 137 9.80 7.27 -9.13
CA GLU A 137 9.89 7.24 -10.60
C GLU A 137 8.89 8.17 -11.28
N GLN A 138 7.66 8.30 -10.74
CA GLN A 138 6.69 9.22 -11.32
C GLN A 138 7.04 10.69 -11.06
N MET A 139 7.52 11.03 -9.86
CA MET A 139 7.94 12.40 -9.55
C MET A 139 9.17 12.82 -10.35
N MET A 140 10.05 11.87 -10.68
CA MET A 140 11.19 12.09 -11.58
C MET A 140 10.78 12.41 -13.03
N ARG A 141 9.49 12.29 -13.39
CA ARG A 141 8.96 12.70 -14.70
C ARG A 141 8.37 14.11 -14.70
N TRP A 142 8.27 14.75 -13.54
CA TRP A 142 7.79 16.12 -13.44
C TRP A 142 8.84 17.10 -13.94
N GLU A 143 8.41 18.27 -14.39
CA GLU A 143 9.30 19.32 -14.88
C GLU A 143 10.27 19.82 -13.79
N ASN A 144 9.79 19.92 -12.55
CA ASN A 144 10.60 20.24 -11.38
C ASN A 144 10.82 18.99 -10.49
N HIS A 145 12.09 18.69 -10.21
CA HIS A 145 12.54 17.54 -9.44
C HIS A 145 12.67 17.79 -7.93
N ASP A 146 12.42 19.00 -7.43
CA ASP A 146 12.59 19.36 -6.01
C ASP A 146 11.81 18.45 -5.07
N ALA A 147 10.57 18.11 -5.43
CA ALA A 147 9.75 17.19 -4.66
C ALA A 147 10.33 15.76 -4.68
N ALA A 148 10.83 15.31 -5.83
CA ALA A 148 11.47 14.01 -5.98
C ALA A 148 12.75 13.91 -5.16
N LEU A 149 13.57 14.97 -5.12
CA LEU A 149 14.77 15.02 -4.29
C LEU A 149 14.42 14.91 -2.80
N VAL A 150 13.49 15.72 -2.29
CA VAL A 150 13.08 15.65 -0.88
C VAL A 150 12.48 14.28 -0.54
N TYR A 151 11.65 13.72 -1.43
CA TYR A 151 11.11 12.37 -1.27
C TYR A 151 12.21 11.30 -1.22
N ALA A 152 13.23 11.43 -2.08
CA ALA A 152 14.34 10.50 -2.14
C ALA A 152 15.17 10.47 -0.86
N GLN A 153 15.23 11.57 -0.09
CA GLN A 153 15.93 11.58 1.19
C GLN A 153 15.29 10.59 2.18
N ARG A 154 13.96 10.58 2.28
CA ARG A 154 13.25 9.66 3.17
C ARG A 154 13.20 8.23 2.61
N TYR A 155 13.04 8.10 1.29
CA TYR A 155 13.12 6.80 0.62
C TYR A 155 14.49 6.13 0.83
N LEU A 156 15.57 6.92 0.82
CA LEU A 156 16.91 6.42 1.10
C LEU A 156 17.01 5.80 2.50
N GLY A 157 16.47 6.46 3.53
CA GLY A 157 16.41 5.92 4.88
C GLY A 157 15.69 4.57 4.94
N GLU A 158 14.54 4.44 4.27
CA GLU A 158 13.81 3.16 4.17
C GLU A 158 14.65 2.04 3.52
N LEU A 159 15.38 2.35 2.44
CA LEU A 159 16.26 1.38 1.79
C LEU A 159 17.43 0.95 2.71
N LEU A 160 18.01 1.90 3.45
CA LEU A 160 19.10 1.63 4.38
C LEU A 160 18.63 0.78 5.57
N LEU A 161 17.49 1.13 6.17
CA LEU A 161 16.88 0.36 7.26
C LEU A 161 16.50 -1.06 6.82
N ALA A 162 16.05 -1.22 5.58
CA ALA A 162 15.76 -2.52 4.99
C ALA A 162 17.01 -3.31 4.52
N GLY A 163 18.22 -2.78 4.71
CA GLY A 163 19.48 -3.41 4.29
C GLY A 163 19.65 -3.51 2.76
N ARG A 164 18.93 -2.70 1.98
CA ARG A 164 18.96 -2.65 0.50
C ARG A 164 20.08 -1.75 -0.02
N GLU A 165 21.31 -1.97 0.43
CA GLU A 165 22.47 -1.08 0.23
C GLU A 165 22.73 -0.72 -1.25
N MET A 166 22.69 -1.70 -2.15
CA MET A 166 22.90 -1.45 -3.59
C MET A 166 21.81 -0.56 -4.19
N GLN A 167 20.56 -0.67 -3.72
CA GLN A 167 19.47 0.19 -4.19
C GLN A 167 19.62 1.60 -3.63
N ALA A 168 19.98 1.73 -2.34
CA ALA A 168 20.28 3.00 -1.69
C ALA A 168 21.40 3.76 -2.41
N VAL A 169 22.50 3.08 -2.76
CA VAL A 169 23.63 3.68 -3.49
C VAL A 169 23.24 4.09 -4.90
N LYS A 170 22.46 3.28 -5.63
CA LYS A 170 21.94 3.66 -6.96
C LYS A 170 21.02 4.87 -6.89
N LEU A 171 20.15 4.94 -5.88
CA LEU A 171 19.29 6.11 -5.63
C LEU A 171 20.15 7.36 -5.40
N LEU A 172 21.13 7.27 -4.50
CA LEU A 172 22.06 8.36 -4.20
C LEU A 172 22.79 8.89 -5.44
N LEU A 173 23.38 7.99 -6.22
CA LEU A 173 24.06 8.35 -7.47
C LEU A 173 23.10 9.05 -8.43
N ARG A 174 21.89 8.53 -8.61
CA ARG A 174 20.88 9.15 -9.47
C ARG A 174 20.48 10.54 -8.99
N MET A 175 20.30 10.73 -7.68
CA MET A 175 19.97 12.05 -7.12
C MET A 175 21.11 13.05 -7.30
N ARG A 176 22.35 12.60 -7.18
CA ARG A 176 23.52 13.46 -7.42
C ARG A 176 23.77 13.79 -8.89
N LEU A 177 23.25 13.00 -9.83
CA LEU A 177 23.20 13.37 -11.25
C LEU A 177 22.21 14.51 -11.52
N VAL A 178 21.12 14.58 -10.75
CA VAL A 178 20.10 15.63 -10.87
C VAL A 178 20.54 16.90 -10.14
N ASN A 179 21.11 16.74 -8.94
CA ASN A 179 21.60 17.82 -8.12
C ASN A 179 22.86 17.33 -7.39
N GLU A 180 24.04 17.80 -7.82
CA GLU A 180 25.33 17.37 -7.24
C GLU A 180 25.45 17.62 -5.73
N SER A 181 24.68 18.60 -5.22
CA SER A 181 24.60 18.98 -3.80
C SER A 181 23.59 18.15 -3.01
N PHE A 182 22.88 17.21 -3.66
CA PHE A 182 21.93 16.33 -2.97
C PHE A 182 22.61 15.54 -1.86
N ARG A 183 21.90 15.42 -0.72
CA ARG A 183 22.38 14.69 0.45
C ARG A 183 21.33 13.83 1.12
N PRO A 184 21.76 12.71 1.75
CA PRO A 184 20.98 12.02 2.77
C PRO A 184 20.54 12.97 3.90
N LEU A 185 19.55 12.55 4.67
CA LEU A 185 19.26 13.16 5.97
C LEU A 185 20.45 12.98 6.92
N PRO A 186 20.65 13.87 7.90
CA PRO A 186 21.75 13.77 8.86
C PRO A 186 21.82 12.40 9.55
N GLU A 187 20.68 11.85 9.94
CA GLU A 187 20.55 10.53 10.57
C GLU A 187 20.95 9.36 9.66
N ASP A 188 20.80 9.52 8.34
CA ASP A 188 21.08 8.49 7.34
C ASP A 188 22.48 8.61 6.73
N LEU A 189 23.23 9.67 7.06
CA LEU A 189 24.50 10.00 6.41
C LEU A 189 25.56 8.91 6.61
N GLU A 190 25.80 8.49 7.85
CA GLU A 190 26.82 7.49 8.16
C GLU A 190 26.45 6.12 7.56
N LEU A 191 25.17 5.74 7.59
CA LEU A 191 24.68 4.53 6.95
C LEU A 191 24.84 4.59 5.42
N SER A 192 24.61 5.75 4.82
CA SER A 192 24.81 5.98 3.38
C SER A 192 26.27 5.82 2.99
N ILE A 193 27.21 6.37 3.78
CA ILE A 193 28.65 6.24 3.55
C ILE A 193 29.08 4.77 3.70
N ALA A 194 28.59 4.09 4.73
CA ALA A 194 28.87 2.68 4.95
C ALA A 194 28.37 1.80 3.79
N ALA A 195 27.15 2.04 3.31
CA ALA A 195 26.57 1.35 2.16
C ALA A 195 27.38 1.60 0.87
N ALA A 196 27.83 2.84 0.65
CA ALA A 196 28.67 3.19 -0.49
C ALA A 196 29.99 2.39 -0.48
N ARG A 197 30.71 2.35 0.65
CA ARG A 197 31.95 1.59 0.79
C ARG A 197 31.74 0.08 0.64
N LYS A 198 30.70 -0.47 1.27
CA LYS A 198 30.40 -1.89 1.20
C LYS A 198 30.07 -2.38 -0.22
N THR A 199 29.51 -1.49 -1.05
CA THR A 199 29.22 -1.78 -2.46
C THR A 199 30.37 -1.43 -3.42
N GLY A 200 31.53 -1.01 -2.90
CA GLY A 200 32.71 -0.64 -3.69
C GLY A 200 32.66 0.77 -4.32
N ASN A 201 31.77 1.63 -3.85
CA ASN A 201 31.61 3.02 -4.31
C ASN A 201 32.32 4.00 -3.35
N ASP A 202 33.61 3.81 -3.12
CA ASP A 202 34.39 4.62 -2.16
C ASP A 202 34.38 6.12 -2.51
N ALA A 203 34.44 6.46 -3.80
CA ALA A 203 34.39 7.84 -4.27
C ALA A 203 33.08 8.54 -3.87
N LEU A 204 31.95 7.82 -3.86
CA LEU A 204 30.68 8.36 -3.39
C LEU A 204 30.71 8.58 -1.89
N GLY A 205 31.21 7.60 -1.12
CA GLY A 205 31.34 7.71 0.34
C GLY A 205 32.20 8.91 0.75
N ASP A 206 33.33 9.12 0.08
CA ASP A 206 34.20 10.26 0.33
C ASP A 206 33.56 11.60 -0.07
N ALA A 207 32.82 11.62 -1.17
CA ALA A 207 32.11 12.81 -1.61
C ALA A 207 30.99 13.20 -0.64
N LEU A 208 30.26 12.24 -0.07
CA LEU A 208 29.24 12.48 0.97
C LEU A 208 29.84 13.00 2.28
N ARG A 209 31.08 12.63 2.61
CA ARG A 209 31.77 13.10 3.82
C ARG A 209 32.34 14.52 3.67
N ARG A 210 32.76 14.90 2.45
CA ARG A 210 33.38 16.21 2.17
C ARG A 210 32.39 17.32 1.92
N SER A 211 31.28 16.97 1.29
CA SER A 211 30.13 17.85 1.23
C SER A 211 29.77 18.16 2.68
#